data_AF-A0A2G9GE18-F1
#
_entry.id   AF-A0A2G9GE18-F1
#
_cell.length_a   1.000
_cell.length_b   1.000
_cell.length_c   1.000
_cell.angle_alpha   90.00
_cell.angle_beta   90.00
_cell.angle_gamma   90.00
#
_symmetry.space_group_name_H-M   'P 1'
#
loop_
_entity.id
_entity.type
_entity.pdbx_description
1 polymer ?
#
loop_
_entity_poly.entity_id
_entity_poly.type
_entity_poly.pdbx_seq_one_letter_code
_entity_poly.pdbx_strand_id
1 'polypeptide(L)'
;MSQYSSSSITNFINFITRELENLDRIFISQNFMSFDFLQNVVSTLRSFHSQLTVLVHNLQLPVGEKWLDEYMDETSRIWEACQCLKTGVSAMENYYLSGFNVVTLLDDHRVLNAQVSRRVIRAIDACQREMTALLQENKSSAERKLQTLSLNFKENVLTESRFNKYNGFRGVLYAMSNVTTLLLVILLSGLVYFWPETSFFQLGNYEGNSIFGNKFMVSTSNLHQRILNATSHFGSQPGILVYELNEAKIVMDELKMEIESTIQYQPAIDVHEKVENLRSCFEVLKCGVETMVGQLDDLFDEIVDGRKRLLDMCSHM
;
A
#
# COMPACT_ATOMS: atom_id res chain seq x y z
N MET A 1 23.60 -4.66 -33.30
CA MET A 1 23.16 -5.24 -32.01
C MET A 1 22.88 -4.20 -30.92
N SER A 2 23.44 -2.98 -30.95
CA SER A 2 23.17 -1.92 -29.96
C SER A 2 21.75 -1.29 -30.03
N GLN A 3 21.08 -1.33 -31.18
CA GLN A 3 19.72 -0.80 -31.35
C GLN A 3 18.64 -1.62 -30.63
N TYR A 4 18.76 -2.96 -30.60
CA TYR A 4 17.78 -3.84 -29.95
C TYR A 4 17.75 -3.65 -28.43
N SER A 5 18.92 -3.54 -27.78
CA SER A 5 19.01 -3.28 -26.33
C SER A 5 18.45 -1.92 -25.92
N SER A 6 18.63 -0.89 -26.76
CA SER A 6 18.05 0.45 -26.51
C SER A 6 16.53 0.45 -26.66
N SER A 7 15.98 -0.37 -27.57
CA SER A 7 14.52 -0.51 -27.75
C SER A 7 13.85 -1.20 -26.56
N SER A 8 14.44 -2.27 -26.00
CA SER A 8 13.87 -2.98 -24.84
C SER A 8 13.82 -2.11 -23.59
N ILE A 9 14.90 -1.34 -23.32
CA ILE A 9 14.94 -0.40 -22.20
C ILE A 9 13.87 0.70 -22.36
N THR A 10 13.77 1.28 -23.56
CA THR A 10 12.77 2.32 -23.86
C THR A 10 11.34 1.78 -23.68
N ASN A 11 11.08 0.57 -24.16
CA ASN A 11 9.77 -0.08 -24.01
C ASN A 11 9.41 -0.30 -22.54
N PHE A 12 10.38 -0.71 -21.71
CA PHE A 12 10.17 -0.89 -20.29
C PHE A 12 9.88 0.42 -19.56
N ILE A 13 10.61 1.50 -19.86
CA ILE A 13 10.35 2.82 -19.27
C ILE A 13 8.98 3.37 -19.70
N ASN A 14 8.59 3.17 -20.97
CA ASN A 14 7.25 3.54 -21.45
C ASN A 14 6.16 2.74 -20.75
N PHE A 15 6.40 1.44 -20.51
CA PHE A 15 5.52 0.59 -19.74
C PHE A 15 5.33 1.14 -18.31
N ILE A 16 6.41 1.41 -17.57
CA ILE A 16 6.30 2.00 -16.22
C ILE A 16 5.51 3.32 -16.24
N THR A 17 5.84 4.19 -17.20
CA THR A 17 5.16 5.49 -17.34
C THR A 17 3.65 5.32 -17.51
N ARG A 18 3.23 4.38 -18.37
CA ARG A 18 1.82 4.10 -18.62
C ARG A 18 1.10 3.55 -17.40
N GLU A 19 1.72 2.63 -16.66
CA GLU A 19 1.11 2.08 -15.44
C GLU A 19 0.99 3.14 -14.35
N LEU A 20 1.96 4.06 -14.22
CA LEU A 20 1.86 5.20 -13.31
C LEU A 20 0.75 6.17 -13.71
N GLU A 21 0.59 6.47 -15.00
CA GLU A 21 -0.53 7.26 -15.50
C GLU A 21 -1.88 6.57 -15.25
N ASN A 22 -1.92 5.23 -15.31
CA ASN A 22 -3.10 4.47 -14.99
C ASN A 22 -3.44 4.56 -13.49
N LEU A 23 -2.46 4.40 -12.61
CA LEU A 23 -2.64 4.61 -11.16
C LEU A 23 -3.11 6.02 -10.84
N ASP A 24 -2.59 7.05 -11.51
CA ASP A 24 -3.04 8.44 -11.36
C ASP A 24 -4.52 8.61 -11.72
N ARG A 25 -4.99 7.96 -12.79
CA ARG A 25 -6.40 7.97 -13.18
C ARG A 25 -7.28 7.22 -12.18
N ILE A 26 -6.83 6.05 -11.73
CA ILE A 26 -7.55 5.23 -10.75
C ILE A 26 -7.72 6.02 -9.45
N PHE A 27 -6.65 6.67 -8.98
CA PHE A 27 -6.65 7.52 -7.79
C PHE A 27 -7.71 8.64 -7.86
N ILE A 28 -7.95 9.24 -9.03
CA ILE A 28 -8.98 10.27 -9.21
C ILE A 28 -10.39 9.67 -9.21
N SER A 29 -10.54 8.45 -9.71
CA SER A 29 -11.85 7.80 -9.91
C SER A 29 -12.36 7.00 -8.70
N GLN A 30 -11.52 6.77 -7.70
CA GLN A 30 -11.82 5.93 -6.54
C GLN A 30 -11.71 6.72 -5.24
N ASN A 31 -12.28 6.18 -4.16
CA ASN A 31 -12.08 6.72 -2.83
C ASN A 31 -10.59 6.70 -2.47
N PHE A 32 -10.14 7.78 -1.82
CA PHE A 32 -8.76 7.93 -1.42
C PHE A 32 -8.33 6.75 -0.54
N MET A 33 -7.26 6.05 -0.92
CA MET A 33 -6.70 4.90 -0.19
C MET A 33 -7.70 3.75 0.05
N SER A 34 -8.67 3.55 -0.85
CA SER A 34 -9.51 2.34 -0.82
C SER A 34 -8.69 1.07 -1.03
N PHE A 35 -9.21 -0.07 -0.57
CA PHE A 35 -8.60 -1.37 -0.88
C PHE A 35 -8.48 -1.57 -2.39
N ASP A 36 -9.47 -1.20 -3.19
CA ASP A 36 -9.41 -1.30 -4.65
C ASP A 36 -8.20 -0.54 -5.21
N PHE A 37 -7.96 0.70 -4.76
CA PHE A 37 -6.82 1.48 -5.20
C PHE A 37 -5.50 0.83 -4.77
N LEU A 38 -5.40 0.44 -3.51
CA LEU A 38 -4.19 -0.17 -2.95
C LEU A 38 -3.87 -1.53 -3.61
N GLN A 39 -4.89 -2.29 -3.99
CA GLN A 39 -4.74 -3.53 -4.74
C GLN A 39 -4.15 -3.27 -6.13
N ASN A 40 -4.60 -2.21 -6.81
CA ASN A 40 -3.99 -1.79 -8.07
C ASN A 40 -2.51 -1.41 -7.88
N VAL A 41 -2.15 -0.77 -6.75
CA VAL A 41 -0.74 -0.44 -6.44
C VAL A 41 0.10 -1.71 -6.25
N VAL A 42 -0.39 -2.73 -5.53
CA VAL A 42 0.30 -4.04 -5.38
C VAL A 42 0.44 -4.74 -6.73
N SER A 43 -0.64 -4.76 -7.53
CA SER A 43 -0.64 -5.35 -8.87
C SER A 43 0.37 -4.67 -9.81
N THR A 44 0.45 -3.33 -9.78
CA THR A 44 1.46 -2.57 -10.52
C THR A 44 2.87 -2.92 -10.07
N LEU A 45 3.13 -3.02 -8.75
CA LEU A 45 4.44 -3.42 -8.22
C LEU A 45 4.84 -4.82 -8.69
N ARG A 46 3.91 -5.79 -8.64
CA ARG A 46 4.11 -7.16 -9.15
C ARG A 46 4.41 -7.15 -10.65
N SER A 47 3.65 -6.38 -11.43
CA SER A 47 3.83 -6.26 -12.87
C SER A 47 5.18 -5.65 -13.23
N PHE A 48 5.63 -4.63 -12.49
CA PHE A 48 6.96 -4.03 -12.66
C PHE A 48 8.08 -5.04 -12.40
N HIS A 49 7.98 -5.81 -11.32
CA HIS A 49 8.93 -6.86 -11.03
C HIS A 49 8.97 -7.92 -12.13
N SER A 50 7.82 -8.43 -12.55
CA SER A 50 7.71 -9.43 -13.61
C SER A 50 8.33 -8.94 -14.93
N GLN A 51 7.99 -7.72 -15.36
CA GLN A 51 8.54 -7.13 -16.58
C GLN A 51 10.05 -6.83 -16.47
N LEU A 52 10.56 -6.54 -15.26
CA LEU A 52 12.00 -6.35 -15.04
C LEU A 52 12.76 -7.66 -15.26
N THR A 53 12.24 -8.80 -14.80
CA THR A 53 12.87 -10.11 -15.05
C THR A 53 12.89 -10.46 -16.54
N VAL A 54 11.80 -10.15 -17.26
CA VAL A 54 11.74 -10.30 -18.74
C VAL A 54 12.75 -9.40 -19.43
N LEU A 55 12.93 -8.16 -18.95
CA LEU A 55 13.93 -7.24 -19.49
C LEU A 55 15.34 -7.79 -19.30
N VAL A 56 15.68 -8.35 -18.14
CA VAL A 56 17.00 -8.97 -17.89
C VAL A 56 17.27 -10.09 -18.90
N HIS A 57 16.28 -10.95 -19.13
CA HIS A 57 16.38 -12.02 -20.13
C HIS A 57 16.62 -11.48 -21.54
N ASN A 58 15.82 -10.48 -21.96
CA ASN A 58 15.96 -9.87 -23.28
C ASN A 58 17.28 -9.13 -23.46
N LEU A 59 17.78 -8.53 -22.39
CA LEU A 59 19.06 -7.87 -22.40
C LEU A 59 20.22 -8.86 -22.36
N GLN A 60 20.09 -10.16 -22.08
CA GLN A 60 21.26 -11.07 -22.03
C GLN A 60 22.44 -10.44 -21.26
N LEU A 61 22.17 -9.99 -20.04
CA LEU A 61 23.19 -9.45 -19.17
C LEU A 61 24.16 -10.58 -18.79
N PRO A 62 25.46 -10.29 -18.61
CA PRO A 62 26.44 -11.27 -18.21
C PRO A 62 26.26 -11.62 -16.75
N VAL A 63 26.75 -12.81 -16.45
CA VAL A 63 26.68 -13.46 -15.15
C VAL A 63 27.50 -12.72 -14.10
N GLY A 64 26.93 -12.59 -12.89
CA GLY A 64 27.69 -12.26 -11.69
C GLY A 64 28.23 -10.83 -11.63
N GLU A 65 27.68 -9.92 -12.42
CA GLU A 65 28.01 -8.50 -12.34
C GLU A 65 27.17 -7.77 -11.28
N LYS A 66 27.66 -6.59 -10.87
CA LYS A 66 27.07 -5.69 -9.86
C LYS A 66 25.56 -5.42 -10.02
N TRP A 67 25.01 -5.53 -11.23
CA TRP A 67 23.58 -5.36 -11.46
C TRP A 67 22.74 -6.43 -10.74
N LEU A 68 23.27 -7.65 -10.60
CA LEU A 68 22.57 -8.76 -9.93
C LEU A 68 22.49 -8.49 -8.43
N ASP A 69 23.58 -8.04 -7.83
CA ASP A 69 23.60 -7.63 -6.42
C ASP A 69 22.60 -6.50 -6.17
N GLU A 70 22.58 -5.48 -7.03
CA GLU A 70 21.62 -4.36 -6.93
C GLU A 70 20.17 -4.83 -7.07
N TYR A 71 19.90 -5.78 -7.95
CA TYR A 71 18.57 -6.40 -8.08
C TYR A 71 18.22 -7.23 -6.83
N MET A 72 19.16 -8.00 -6.28
CA MET A 72 18.94 -8.81 -5.09
C MET A 72 18.69 -7.92 -3.87
N ASP A 73 19.42 -6.82 -3.71
CA ASP A 73 19.22 -5.84 -2.65
C ASP A 73 17.83 -5.19 -2.77
N GLU A 74 17.49 -4.71 -3.98
CA GLU A 74 16.20 -4.07 -4.24
C GLU A 74 15.02 -5.01 -4.00
N THR A 75 15.09 -6.25 -4.48
CA THR A 75 14.03 -7.24 -4.24
C THR A 75 13.96 -7.71 -2.80
N SER A 76 15.08 -7.74 -2.06
CA SER A 76 15.07 -8.01 -0.61
C SER A 76 14.35 -6.90 0.15
N ARG A 77 14.54 -5.64 -0.27
CA ARG A 77 13.82 -4.50 0.29
C ARG A 77 12.32 -4.58 0.04
N ILE A 78 11.90 -4.92 -1.18
CA ILE A 78 10.48 -5.12 -1.52
C ILE A 78 9.89 -6.25 -0.69
N TRP A 79 10.61 -7.36 -0.58
CA TRP A 79 10.21 -8.50 0.23
C TRP A 79 9.95 -8.14 1.70
N GLU A 80 10.89 -7.44 2.32
CA GLU A 80 10.75 -6.99 3.71
C GLU A 80 9.56 -6.03 3.88
N ALA A 81 9.32 -5.16 2.89
CA ALA A 81 8.16 -4.28 2.89
C ALA A 81 6.86 -5.09 2.80
N CYS A 82 6.80 -6.10 1.92
CA CYS A 82 5.64 -6.99 1.78
C CYS A 82 5.32 -7.72 3.09
N GLN A 83 6.34 -8.18 3.82
CA GLN A 83 6.15 -8.79 5.14
C GLN A 83 5.57 -7.79 6.16
N CYS A 84 6.05 -6.54 6.14
CA CYS A 84 5.50 -5.47 6.97
C CYS A 84 4.03 -5.20 6.63
N LEU A 85 3.72 -5.05 5.33
CA LEU A 85 2.37 -4.83 4.82
C LEU A 85 1.44 -5.98 5.22
N LYS A 86 1.84 -7.23 5.00
CA LYS A 86 1.04 -8.41 5.35
C LYS A 86 0.72 -8.45 6.83
N THR A 87 1.71 -8.19 7.68
CA THR A 87 1.52 -8.13 9.13
C THR A 87 0.54 -7.02 9.50
N GLY A 88 0.71 -5.82 8.95
CA GLY A 88 -0.13 -4.66 9.27
C GLY A 88 -1.58 -4.81 8.80
N VAL A 89 -1.80 -5.43 7.64
CA VAL A 89 -3.13 -5.74 7.12
C VAL A 89 -3.80 -6.86 7.92
N SER A 90 -3.07 -7.91 8.25
CA SER A 90 -3.61 -9.03 9.04
C SER A 90 -4.01 -8.60 10.45
N ALA A 91 -3.34 -7.61 11.04
CA ALA A 91 -3.71 -7.06 12.34
C ALA A 91 -5.13 -6.45 12.38
N MET A 92 -5.71 -6.09 11.22
CA MET A 92 -7.08 -5.58 11.13
C MET A 92 -8.14 -6.66 11.46
N GLU A 93 -7.77 -7.94 11.48
CA GLU A 93 -8.65 -9.07 11.77
C GLU A 93 -9.35 -8.95 13.13
N ASN A 94 -8.60 -8.65 14.18
CA ASN A 94 -9.16 -8.50 15.52
C ASN A 94 -10.24 -7.42 15.57
N TYR A 95 -10.04 -6.32 14.83
CA TYR A 95 -10.99 -5.22 14.78
C TYR A 95 -12.30 -5.63 14.09
N TYR A 96 -12.25 -6.18 12.87
CA TYR A 96 -13.50 -6.54 12.19
C TYR A 96 -14.21 -7.72 12.85
N LEU A 97 -13.49 -8.68 13.45
CA LEU A 97 -14.10 -9.76 14.23
C LEU A 97 -14.83 -9.22 15.47
N SER A 98 -14.23 -8.26 16.18
CA SER A 98 -14.92 -7.57 17.26
C SER A 98 -16.13 -6.76 16.77
N GLY A 99 -16.06 -6.19 15.56
CA GLY A 99 -17.17 -5.53 14.89
C GLY A 99 -18.34 -6.47 14.61
N PHE A 100 -18.07 -7.65 14.06
CA PHE A 100 -19.09 -8.68 13.84
C PHE A 100 -19.76 -9.16 15.13
N ASN A 101 -19.03 -9.19 16.26
CA ASN A 101 -19.64 -9.48 17.55
C ASN A 101 -20.66 -8.42 17.98
N VAL A 102 -20.42 -7.13 17.68
CA VAL A 102 -21.38 -6.04 17.91
C VAL A 102 -22.62 -6.22 17.03
N VAL A 103 -22.42 -6.50 15.73
CA VAL A 103 -23.52 -6.77 14.78
C VAL A 103 -24.37 -7.94 15.25
N THR A 104 -23.74 -9.07 15.61
CA THR A 104 -24.44 -10.27 16.09
C THR A 104 -25.27 -9.99 17.35
N LEU A 105 -24.72 -9.21 18.29
CA LEU A 105 -25.45 -8.83 19.51
C LEU A 105 -26.68 -7.96 19.22
N LEU A 106 -26.65 -7.17 18.15
CA LEU A 106 -27.75 -6.31 17.73
C LEU A 106 -28.80 -7.07 16.90
N ASP A 107 -28.41 -8.07 16.12
CA ASP A 107 -29.32 -8.91 15.33
C ASP A 107 -30.36 -9.64 16.19
N ASP A 108 -29.97 -10.02 17.42
CA ASP A 108 -30.86 -10.63 18.40
C ASP A 108 -31.93 -9.66 18.93
N HIS A 109 -31.84 -8.36 18.60
CA HIS A 109 -32.59 -7.28 19.23
C HIS A 109 -33.05 -6.17 18.25
N ARG A 110 -34.28 -6.26 17.75
CA ARG A 110 -34.89 -5.19 16.92
C ARG A 110 -35.13 -3.87 17.66
N VAL A 111 -35.44 -3.93 18.96
CA VAL A 111 -35.67 -2.76 19.80
C VAL A 111 -34.78 -2.86 21.03
N LEU A 112 -33.97 -1.83 21.26
CA LEU A 112 -33.05 -1.80 22.37
C LEU A 112 -33.75 -1.33 23.66
N ASN A 113 -33.57 -2.10 24.74
CA ASN A 113 -33.89 -1.65 26.09
C ASN A 113 -32.60 -1.26 26.83
N ALA A 114 -32.74 -0.56 27.97
CA ALA A 114 -31.59 -0.04 28.71
C ALA A 114 -30.53 -1.09 29.11
N GLN A 115 -30.92 -2.35 29.36
CA GLN A 115 -29.98 -3.42 29.69
C GLN A 115 -29.20 -3.89 28.45
N VAL A 116 -29.90 -4.08 27.34
CA VAL A 116 -29.28 -4.45 26.05
C VAL A 116 -28.38 -3.34 25.55
N SER A 117 -28.82 -2.08 25.58
CA SER A 117 -28.02 -0.92 25.17
C SER A 117 -26.69 -0.85 25.93
N ARG A 118 -26.70 -1.09 27.25
CA ARG A 118 -25.45 -1.15 28.05
C ARG A 118 -24.53 -2.29 27.65
N ARG A 119 -25.08 -3.45 27.26
CA ARG A 119 -24.28 -4.58 26.77
C ARG A 119 -23.65 -4.26 25.41
N VAL A 120 -24.42 -3.65 24.52
CA VAL A 120 -23.94 -3.21 23.20
C VAL A 120 -22.84 -2.16 23.34
N ILE A 121 -23.02 -1.13 24.16
CA ILE A 121 -21.98 -0.11 24.40
C ILE A 121 -20.67 -0.76 24.87
N ARG A 122 -20.72 -1.73 25.79
CA ARG A 122 -19.50 -2.44 26.23
C ARG A 122 -18.83 -3.24 25.10
N ALA A 123 -19.61 -3.81 24.19
CA ALA A 123 -19.09 -4.51 23.03
C ALA A 123 -18.47 -3.53 22.02
N ILE A 124 -19.09 -2.37 21.81
CA ILE A 124 -18.52 -1.29 21.00
C ILE A 124 -17.21 -0.79 21.63
N ASP A 125 -17.17 -0.55 22.94
CA ASP A 125 -15.96 -0.14 23.66
C ASP A 125 -14.83 -1.19 23.50
N ALA A 126 -15.18 -2.48 23.46
CA ALA A 126 -14.21 -3.54 23.18
C ALA A 126 -13.68 -3.44 21.75
N CYS A 127 -14.55 -3.24 20.77
CA CYS A 127 -14.17 -3.04 19.37
C CYS A 127 -13.27 -1.80 19.18
N GLN A 128 -13.57 -0.70 19.85
CA GLN A 128 -12.76 0.53 19.83
C GLN A 128 -11.37 0.31 20.48
N ARG A 129 -11.27 -0.56 21.49
CA ARG A 129 -9.98 -0.98 22.04
C ARG A 129 -9.16 -1.77 21.03
N GLU A 130 -9.77 -2.68 20.27
CA GLU A 130 -9.09 -3.41 19.19
C GLU A 130 -8.56 -2.45 18.11
N MET A 131 -9.33 -1.41 17.75
CA MET A 131 -8.85 -0.37 16.82
C MET A 131 -7.64 0.40 17.39
N THR A 132 -7.66 0.71 18.68
CA THR A 132 -6.55 1.40 19.34
C THR A 132 -5.30 0.52 19.42
N ALA A 133 -5.48 -0.77 19.70
CA ALA A 133 -4.41 -1.77 19.70
C ALA A 133 -3.79 -1.91 18.31
N LEU A 134 -4.62 -2.04 17.27
CA LEU A 134 -4.20 -2.08 15.86
C LEU A 134 -3.30 -0.89 15.51
N LEU A 135 -3.75 0.34 15.81
CA LEU A 135 -2.97 1.54 15.50
C LEU A 135 -1.62 1.55 16.22
N GLN A 136 -1.58 1.12 17.49
CA GLN A 136 -0.36 1.10 18.28
C GLN A 136 0.62 0.02 17.81
N GLU A 137 0.13 -1.18 17.50
CA GLU A 137 0.93 -2.29 16.98
C GLU A 137 1.53 -1.93 15.62
N ASN A 138 0.70 -1.45 14.69
CA ASN A 138 1.15 -1.06 13.36
C ASN A 138 2.13 0.11 13.41
N LYS A 139 1.90 1.10 14.28
CA LYS A 139 2.85 2.19 14.52
C LYS A 139 4.21 1.65 14.96
N SER A 140 4.23 0.80 15.98
CA SER A 140 5.48 0.22 16.51
C SER A 140 6.20 -0.68 15.49
N SER A 141 5.45 -1.35 14.61
CA SER A 141 5.99 -2.16 13.52
C SER A 141 6.60 -1.28 12.43
N ALA A 142 5.88 -0.25 12.01
CA ALA A 142 6.33 0.71 11.02
C ALA A 142 7.61 1.44 11.48
N GLU A 143 7.66 1.92 12.73
CA GLU A 143 8.84 2.58 13.30
C GLU A 143 10.09 1.66 13.29
N ARG A 144 9.93 0.38 13.65
CA ARG A 144 11.03 -0.60 13.61
C ARG A 144 11.51 -0.88 12.18
N LYS A 145 10.61 -0.85 11.19
CA LYS A 145 10.92 -1.17 9.79
C LYS A 145 11.36 0.02 8.97
N LEU A 146 11.06 1.25 9.40
CA LEU A 146 11.42 2.49 8.72
C LEU A 146 12.91 2.58 8.37
N GLN A 147 13.77 2.21 9.33
CA GLN A 147 15.22 2.25 9.17
C GLN A 147 15.72 1.19 8.18
N THR A 148 15.06 0.02 8.12
CA THR A 148 15.48 -1.08 7.24
C THR A 148 15.04 -0.85 5.80
N LEU A 149 13.83 -0.34 5.60
CA LEU A 149 13.22 -0.21 4.26
C LEU A 149 13.82 0.92 3.41
N SER A 150 14.69 1.76 3.97
CA SER A 150 15.41 2.83 3.26
C SER A 150 14.49 3.62 2.33
N LEU A 151 13.35 4.08 2.87
CA LEU A 151 12.25 4.69 2.11
C LEU A 151 12.57 6.13 1.63
N ASN A 152 13.82 6.56 1.77
CA ASN A 152 14.30 7.81 1.18
C ASN A 152 14.62 7.59 -0.30
N PHE A 153 14.22 8.54 -1.14
CA PHE A 153 14.67 8.54 -2.53
C PHE A 153 16.20 8.63 -2.58
N LYS A 154 16.84 7.81 -3.43
CA LYS A 154 18.29 7.77 -3.57
C LYS A 154 18.74 9.00 -4.36
N GLU A 155 18.88 10.13 -3.69
CA GLU A 155 19.39 11.37 -4.26
C GLU A 155 20.89 11.15 -4.61
N ASN A 156 21.21 11.09 -5.90
CA ASN A 156 22.56 11.03 -6.50
C ASN A 156 23.22 9.64 -6.65
N VAL A 157 22.99 8.94 -7.77
CA VAL A 157 23.95 7.92 -8.30
C VAL A 157 24.07 7.91 -9.83
N LEU A 158 23.65 8.96 -10.55
CA LEU A 158 23.87 9.04 -12.00
C LEU A 158 24.50 10.38 -12.38
N THR A 159 25.70 10.61 -11.87
CA THR A 159 26.65 11.50 -12.54
C THR A 159 27.07 10.85 -13.86
N GLU A 160 26.93 11.64 -14.91
CA GLU A 160 27.21 11.37 -16.33
C GLU A 160 28.16 10.19 -16.61
N SER A 161 27.65 9.13 -17.23
CA SER A 161 28.49 8.32 -18.12
C SER A 161 27.66 7.62 -19.18
N ARG A 162 28.15 7.71 -20.43
CA ARG A 162 27.52 7.24 -21.66
C ARG A 162 27.00 5.80 -21.51
N PHE A 163 25.77 5.58 -21.99
CA PHE A 163 25.10 4.28 -21.97
C PHE A 163 25.80 3.25 -22.88
N ASN A 164 26.63 2.40 -22.28
CA ASN A 164 26.76 1.01 -22.73
C ASN A 164 25.58 0.20 -22.18
N LYS A 165 25.28 -0.97 -22.76
CA LYS A 165 24.17 -1.90 -22.40
C LYS A 165 23.99 -2.07 -20.88
N TYR A 166 25.10 -2.14 -20.15
CA TYR A 166 25.26 -2.25 -18.71
C TYR A 166 24.84 -1.03 -17.90
N ASN A 167 25.28 0.15 -18.34
CA ASN A 167 24.86 1.42 -17.76
C ASN A 167 23.36 1.64 -17.98
N GLY A 168 22.81 1.06 -19.06
CA GLY A 168 21.38 1.08 -19.42
C GLY A 168 20.52 0.42 -18.37
N PHE A 169 20.83 -0.83 -18.06
CA PHE A 169 20.06 -1.60 -17.10
C PHE A 169 20.19 -1.08 -15.66
N ARG A 170 21.38 -0.63 -15.23
CA ARG A 170 21.52 0.00 -13.92
C ARG A 170 20.70 1.28 -13.80
N GLY A 171 20.58 2.05 -14.88
CA GLY A 171 19.63 3.17 -14.96
C GLY A 171 18.17 2.69 -14.78
N VAL A 172 17.79 1.59 -15.41
CA VAL A 172 16.46 0.99 -15.22
C VAL A 172 16.23 0.56 -13.76
N LEU A 173 17.18 -0.11 -13.12
CA LEU A 173 17.10 -0.49 -11.70
C LEU A 173 16.94 0.74 -10.80
N TYR A 174 17.65 1.82 -11.09
CA TYR A 174 17.51 3.07 -10.35
C TYR A 174 16.12 3.69 -10.50
N ALA A 175 15.59 3.77 -11.73
CA ALA A 175 14.22 4.25 -11.96
C ALA A 175 13.19 3.37 -11.26
N MET A 176 13.37 2.05 -11.34
CA MET A 176 12.56 1.06 -10.63
C MET A 176 12.61 1.24 -9.12
N SER A 177 13.79 1.45 -8.54
CA SER A 177 13.96 1.65 -7.09
C SER A 177 13.19 2.89 -6.62
N ASN A 178 13.25 3.99 -7.37
CA ASN A 178 12.50 5.22 -7.05
C ASN A 178 10.99 5.04 -7.14
N VAL A 179 10.50 4.43 -8.22
CA VAL A 179 9.07 4.19 -8.39
C VAL A 179 8.56 3.20 -7.35
N THR A 180 9.32 2.14 -7.10
CA THR A 180 9.00 1.17 -6.05
C THR A 180 8.94 1.84 -4.68
N THR A 181 9.86 2.74 -4.36
CA THR A 181 9.79 3.53 -3.12
C THR A 181 8.49 4.33 -3.04
N LEU A 182 8.09 5.01 -4.11
CA LEU A 182 6.80 5.71 -4.14
C LEU A 182 5.62 4.76 -3.88
N LEU A 183 5.56 3.63 -4.57
CA LEU A 183 4.48 2.64 -4.40
C LEU A 183 4.48 2.05 -2.98
N LEU A 184 5.65 1.76 -2.42
CA LEU A 184 5.77 1.27 -1.05
C LEU A 184 5.34 2.32 -0.02
N VAL A 185 5.65 3.60 -0.23
CA VAL A 185 5.17 4.69 0.64
C VAL A 185 3.64 4.78 0.61
N ILE A 186 3.02 4.66 -0.57
CA ILE A 186 1.56 4.61 -0.72
C ILE A 186 0.99 3.44 0.09
N LEU A 187 1.51 2.24 -0.13
CA LEU A 187 1.04 1.02 0.53
C LEU A 187 1.23 1.07 2.04
N LEU A 188 2.38 1.51 2.53
CA LEU A 188 2.66 1.62 3.97
C LEU A 188 1.77 2.67 4.64
N SER A 189 1.55 3.81 3.99
CA SER A 189 0.65 4.87 4.48
C SER A 189 -0.80 4.40 4.51
N GLY A 190 -1.23 3.68 3.46
CA GLY A 190 -2.56 3.09 3.36
C GLY A 190 -2.78 2.04 4.43
N LEU A 191 -1.95 0.98 4.41
CA LEU A 191 -2.22 -0.31 5.06
C LEU A 191 -1.59 -0.48 6.45
N VAL A 192 -0.54 0.26 6.78
CA VAL A 192 0.22 0.06 8.02
C VAL A 192 0.12 1.28 8.91
N TYR A 193 0.76 2.39 8.55
CA TYR A 193 0.74 3.62 9.33
C TYR A 193 1.27 4.79 8.51
N PHE A 194 0.47 5.84 8.39
CA PHE A 194 0.84 7.13 7.84
C PHE A 194 1.44 8.04 8.90
N TRP A 195 2.57 8.66 8.55
CA TRP A 195 3.26 9.62 9.40
C TRP A 195 3.41 10.97 8.68
N PRO A 196 2.72 12.04 9.15
CA PRO A 196 2.70 13.34 8.48
C PRO A 196 4.08 14.04 8.47
N GLU A 197 4.88 13.82 9.51
CA GLU A 197 6.12 14.57 9.80
C GLU A 197 7.38 13.93 9.20
N THR A 198 7.28 12.72 8.63
CA THR A 198 8.44 12.00 8.09
C THR A 198 8.72 12.36 6.65
N SER A 199 10.00 12.35 6.31
CA SER A 199 10.61 12.62 4.99
C SER A 199 10.12 11.75 3.82
N PHE A 200 9.11 10.89 3.99
CA PHE A 200 8.54 10.07 2.91
C PHE A 200 8.17 10.89 1.66
N PHE A 201 7.83 12.16 1.88
CA PHE A 201 7.39 13.08 0.84
C PHE A 201 8.35 14.23 0.55
N GLN A 202 9.56 14.21 1.14
CA GLN A 202 10.64 15.11 0.70
C GLN A 202 11.21 14.57 -0.61
N LEU A 203 10.39 14.63 -1.66
CA LEU A 203 10.85 14.60 -3.02
C LEU A 203 11.58 15.93 -3.24
N GLY A 204 12.88 15.94 -2.98
CA GLY A 204 13.76 17.07 -3.29
C GLY A 204 13.51 17.53 -4.73
N ASN A 205 13.64 18.84 -4.98
CA ASN A 205 13.58 19.45 -6.30
C ASN A 205 14.45 18.62 -7.27
N TYR A 206 13.81 17.76 -8.08
CA TYR A 206 14.47 17.07 -9.18
C TYR A 206 14.83 18.13 -10.23
N GLU A 207 15.98 18.77 -10.07
CA GLU A 207 16.64 19.43 -11.20
C GLU A 207 16.96 18.36 -12.23
N GLY A 208 16.38 18.54 -13.42
CA GLY A 208 16.15 17.47 -14.38
C GLY A 208 17.41 16.72 -14.81
N ASN A 209 17.46 15.43 -14.48
CA ASN A 209 18.28 14.48 -15.21
C ASN A 209 17.57 14.12 -16.53
N SER A 210 18.11 14.59 -17.65
CA SER A 210 17.65 14.37 -19.05
C SER A 210 17.60 12.87 -19.50
N ILE A 211 17.79 11.94 -18.58
CA ILE A 211 18.08 10.52 -18.83
C ILE A 211 16.80 9.67 -18.89
N PHE A 212 15.82 9.95 -18.05
CA PHE A 212 14.50 9.31 -18.09
C PHE A 212 13.55 10.30 -18.76
N GLY A 213 12.88 9.90 -19.85
CA GLY A 213 12.05 10.81 -20.63
C GLY A 213 11.11 11.63 -19.73
N ASN A 214 10.95 12.92 -20.05
CA ASN A 214 10.23 13.91 -19.23
C ASN A 214 8.87 13.39 -18.70
N LYS A 215 8.17 12.57 -19.47
CA LYS A 215 6.88 11.97 -19.11
C LYS A 215 6.94 11.07 -17.87
N PHE A 216 7.95 10.22 -17.74
CA PHE A 216 8.10 9.32 -16.59
C PHE A 216 8.21 10.11 -15.28
N MET A 217 9.05 11.16 -15.29
CA MET A 217 9.24 12.04 -14.14
C MET A 217 7.99 12.83 -13.82
N VAL A 218 7.30 13.34 -14.84
CA VAL A 218 6.02 14.04 -14.69
C VAL A 218 4.96 13.13 -14.06
N SER A 219 4.76 11.90 -14.55
CA SER A 219 3.77 10.98 -14.02
C SER A 219 4.06 10.57 -12.57
N THR A 220 5.33 10.31 -12.24
CA THR A 220 5.76 10.03 -10.86
C THR A 220 5.49 11.22 -9.93
N SER A 221 5.83 12.43 -10.39
CA SER A 221 5.66 13.66 -9.62
C SER A 221 4.20 14.01 -9.42
N ASN A 222 3.35 13.81 -10.44
CA ASN A 222 1.92 14.05 -10.36
C ASN A 222 1.26 13.15 -9.33
N LEU A 223 1.53 11.84 -9.37
CA LEU A 223 0.99 10.88 -8.41
C LEU A 223 1.44 11.24 -6.99
N HIS A 224 2.73 11.53 -6.80
CA HIS A 224 3.27 11.96 -5.52
C HIS A 224 2.60 13.24 -4.98
N GLN A 225 2.48 14.28 -5.80
CA GLN A 225 1.83 15.54 -5.42
C GLN A 225 0.35 15.34 -5.08
N ARG A 226 -0.37 14.45 -5.77
CA ARG A 226 -1.76 14.14 -5.43
C ARG A 226 -1.90 13.47 -4.07
N ILE A 227 -1.00 12.54 -3.74
CA ILE A 227 -1.02 11.88 -2.43
C ILE A 227 -0.72 12.91 -1.33
N LEU A 228 0.26 13.79 -1.55
CA LEU A 228 0.55 14.91 -0.66
C LEU A 228 -0.66 15.83 -0.45
N ASN A 229 -1.35 16.17 -1.52
CA ASN A 229 -2.54 17.01 -1.45
C ASN A 229 -3.69 16.28 -0.76
N ALA A 230 -3.93 15.00 -1.04
CA ALA A 230 -5.02 14.26 -0.40
C ALA A 230 -4.78 14.03 1.10
N THR A 231 -3.53 13.77 1.50
CA THR A 231 -3.15 13.59 2.90
C THR A 231 -3.23 14.88 3.72
N SER A 232 -3.03 16.06 3.11
CA SER A 232 -3.21 17.34 3.80
C SER A 232 -4.68 17.65 4.13
N HIS A 233 -5.62 17.17 3.31
CA HIS A 233 -7.06 17.35 3.53
C HIS A 233 -7.62 16.37 4.59
N PHE A 234 -6.99 15.21 4.78
CA PHE A 234 -7.33 14.24 5.84
C PHE A 234 -6.87 14.69 7.25
N GLY A 235 -6.43 15.95 7.38
CA GLY A 235 -6.24 16.62 8.65
C GLY A 235 -5.04 16.14 9.45
N SER A 236 -3.88 15.94 8.81
CA SER A 236 -2.56 15.72 9.44
C SER A 236 -2.51 14.70 10.60
N GLN A 237 -3.53 13.84 10.78
CA GLN A 237 -3.57 12.90 11.88
C GLN A 237 -2.85 11.63 11.46
N PRO A 238 -1.83 11.20 12.23
CA PRO A 238 -1.13 9.96 11.94
C PRO A 238 -2.05 8.76 12.20
N GLY A 239 -1.98 7.73 11.36
CA GLY A 239 -2.88 6.58 11.46
C GLY A 239 -2.93 5.73 10.20
N ILE A 240 -3.89 4.80 10.12
CA ILE A 240 -4.10 3.96 8.93
C ILE A 240 -5.06 4.70 7.99
N LEU A 241 -4.66 4.87 6.72
CA LEU A 241 -5.43 5.64 5.75
C LEU A 241 -6.45 4.83 4.94
N VAL A 242 -6.52 3.50 5.13
CA VAL A 242 -7.52 2.67 4.42
C VAL A 242 -8.93 3.25 4.58
N TYR A 243 -9.60 3.52 3.47
CA TYR A 243 -10.93 4.11 3.43
C TYR A 243 -11.95 3.25 4.19
N GLU A 244 -12.04 1.96 3.86
CA GLU A 244 -13.03 1.02 4.39
C GLU A 244 -12.91 0.85 5.92
N LEU A 245 -11.68 0.90 6.45
CA LEU A 245 -11.43 0.86 7.90
C LEU A 245 -11.98 2.11 8.58
N ASN A 246 -11.75 3.28 7.98
CA ASN A 246 -12.21 4.55 8.51
C ASN A 246 -13.74 4.67 8.44
N GLU A 247 -14.37 4.22 7.35
CA GLU A 247 -15.83 4.15 7.25
C GLU A 247 -16.43 3.25 8.32
N ALA A 248 -15.89 2.04 8.50
CA ALA A 248 -16.36 1.11 9.55
C ALA A 248 -16.24 1.73 10.95
N LYS A 249 -15.15 2.47 11.21
CA LYS A 249 -14.96 3.20 12.47
C LYS A 249 -15.98 4.32 12.65
N ILE A 250 -16.22 5.14 11.62
CA ILE A 250 -17.20 6.25 11.68
C ILE A 250 -18.59 5.70 11.96
N VAL A 251 -19.03 4.67 11.22
CA VAL A 251 -20.35 4.06 11.41
C VAL A 251 -20.49 3.45 12.81
N MET A 252 -19.43 2.84 13.35
CA MET A 252 -19.40 2.32 14.72
C MET A 252 -19.53 3.45 15.77
N ASP A 253 -18.80 4.55 15.58
CA ASP A 253 -18.82 5.70 16.49
C ASP A 253 -20.18 6.41 16.47
N GLU A 254 -20.80 6.55 15.29
CA GLU A 254 -22.17 7.07 15.12
C GLU A 254 -23.20 6.20 15.85
N LEU A 255 -23.12 4.88 15.65
CA LEU A 255 -24.01 3.93 16.32
C LEU A 255 -23.90 4.04 17.84
N LYS A 256 -22.68 4.20 18.37
CA LYS A 256 -22.45 4.39 19.80
C LYS A 256 -23.15 5.66 20.32
N MET A 257 -22.92 6.79 19.66
CA MET A 257 -23.51 8.08 20.05
C MET A 257 -25.04 8.01 20.08
N GLU A 258 -25.65 7.35 19.09
CA GLU A 258 -27.09 7.19 19.00
C GLU A 258 -27.64 6.34 20.16
N ILE A 259 -27.02 5.19 20.44
CA ILE A 259 -27.42 4.32 21.55
C ILE A 259 -27.27 5.05 22.90
N GLU A 260 -26.17 5.78 23.10
CA GLU A 260 -25.93 6.56 24.31
C GLU A 260 -26.98 7.66 24.52
N SER A 261 -27.32 8.39 23.46
CA SER A 261 -28.36 9.44 23.52
C SER A 261 -29.72 8.87 23.93
N THR A 262 -30.05 7.67 23.50
CA THR A 262 -31.34 7.04 23.76
C THR A 262 -31.47 6.54 25.19
N ILE A 263 -30.37 6.06 25.79
CA ILE A 263 -30.37 5.72 27.22
C ILE A 263 -30.75 6.95 28.07
N GLN A 264 -30.37 8.15 27.63
CA GLN A 264 -30.61 9.40 28.34
C GLN A 264 -32.03 9.96 28.13
N TYR A 265 -32.62 9.79 26.94
CA TYR A 265 -33.90 10.42 26.57
C TYR A 265 -35.10 9.45 26.41
N GLN A 266 -34.87 8.13 26.49
CA GLN A 266 -35.90 7.06 26.50
C GLN A 266 -36.87 6.92 25.30
N PRO A 267 -36.53 7.25 24.03
CA PRO A 267 -37.23 6.66 22.90
C PRO A 267 -36.80 5.19 22.70
N ALA A 268 -37.62 4.39 22.02
CA ALA A 268 -37.17 3.11 21.47
C ALA A 268 -36.43 3.41 20.15
N ILE A 269 -35.16 3.00 20.00
CA ILE A 269 -34.47 3.07 18.70
C ILE A 269 -34.76 1.81 17.90
N ASP A 270 -35.15 2.00 16.65
CA ASP A 270 -35.01 0.98 15.60
C ASP A 270 -33.60 1.07 15.02
N VAL A 271 -32.78 0.07 15.31
CA VAL A 271 -31.36 0.03 14.90
C VAL A 271 -31.14 -0.77 13.61
N HIS A 272 -32.20 -1.30 12.99
CA HIS A 272 -32.03 -2.30 11.92
C HIS A 272 -31.22 -1.79 10.74
N GLU A 273 -31.52 -0.61 10.20
CA GLU A 273 -30.77 -0.01 9.09
C GLU A 273 -29.30 0.26 9.46
N LYS A 274 -29.05 0.69 10.69
CA LYS A 274 -27.69 0.95 11.21
C LYS A 274 -26.88 -0.33 11.36
N VAL A 275 -27.52 -1.40 11.80
CA VAL A 275 -26.90 -2.73 11.94
C VAL A 275 -26.53 -3.28 10.57
N GLU A 276 -27.41 -3.16 9.57
CA GLU A 276 -27.11 -3.59 8.21
C GLU A 276 -26.00 -2.75 7.56
N ASN A 277 -25.97 -1.44 7.79
CA ASN A 277 -24.87 -0.59 7.34
C ASN A 277 -23.55 -0.99 7.99
N LEU A 278 -23.53 -1.19 9.31
CA LEU A 278 -22.35 -1.63 10.04
C LEU A 278 -21.85 -3.01 9.56
N ARG A 279 -22.77 -3.95 9.32
CA ARG A 279 -22.46 -5.27 8.76
C ARG A 279 -21.78 -5.13 7.41
N SER A 280 -22.38 -4.36 6.50
CA SER A 280 -21.83 -4.10 5.16
C SER A 280 -20.42 -3.53 5.24
N CYS A 281 -20.17 -2.52 6.10
CA CYS A 281 -18.84 -1.95 6.30
C CYS A 281 -17.80 -3.00 6.74
N PHE A 282 -18.14 -3.86 7.71
CA PHE A 282 -17.21 -4.90 8.17
C PHE A 282 -17.02 -6.05 7.18
N GLU A 283 -18.04 -6.39 6.38
CA GLU A 283 -17.92 -7.36 5.29
C GLU A 283 -16.98 -6.85 4.19
N VAL A 284 -17.13 -5.58 3.80
CA VAL A 284 -16.23 -4.93 2.84
C VAL A 284 -14.80 -4.86 3.39
N LEU A 285 -14.63 -4.46 4.65
CA LEU A 285 -13.31 -4.42 5.30
C LEU A 285 -12.67 -5.82 5.34
N LYS A 286 -13.40 -6.85 5.76
CA LYS A 286 -12.92 -8.24 5.80
C LYS A 286 -12.49 -8.71 4.40
N CYS A 287 -13.35 -8.53 3.40
CA CYS A 287 -13.06 -8.93 2.02
C CYS A 287 -11.80 -8.21 1.48
N GLY A 288 -11.67 -6.91 1.77
CA GLY A 288 -10.50 -6.10 1.43
C GLY A 288 -9.22 -6.63 2.07
N VAL A 289 -9.26 -6.96 3.37
CA VAL A 289 -8.13 -7.55 4.11
C VAL A 289 -7.73 -8.91 3.51
N GLU A 290 -8.68 -9.84 3.33
CA GLU A 290 -8.42 -11.18 2.79
C GLU A 290 -7.83 -11.11 1.37
N THR A 291 -8.39 -10.27 0.51
CA THR A 291 -7.92 -10.08 -0.86
C THR A 291 -6.52 -9.45 -0.89
N MET A 292 -6.28 -8.45 -0.04
CA MET A 292 -4.97 -7.79 0.05
C MET A 292 -3.89 -8.76 0.53
N VAL A 293 -4.18 -9.59 1.53
CA VAL A 293 -3.25 -10.64 1.99
C VAL A 293 -2.92 -11.60 0.85
N GLY A 294 -3.90 -12.05 0.09
CA GLY A 294 -3.68 -12.91 -1.08
C GLY A 294 -2.79 -12.25 -2.14
N GLN A 295 -3.00 -10.97 -2.45
CA GLN A 295 -2.16 -10.24 -3.43
C GLN A 295 -0.72 -10.03 -2.94
N LEU A 296 -0.52 -9.85 -1.63
CA LEU A 296 0.82 -9.76 -1.05
C LEU A 296 1.55 -11.11 -1.10
N ASP A 297 0.83 -12.22 -0.94
CA ASP A 297 1.37 -13.57 -1.12
C ASP A 297 1.75 -13.83 -2.58
N ASP A 298 0.90 -13.44 -3.54
CA ASP A 298 1.24 -13.51 -4.96
C ASP A 298 2.49 -12.68 -5.31
N LEU A 299 2.63 -11.48 -4.73
CA LEU A 299 3.81 -10.63 -4.94
C LEU A 299 5.07 -11.27 -4.35
N PHE A 300 4.96 -11.88 -3.17
CA PHE A 300 6.03 -12.63 -2.54
C PHE A 300 6.51 -13.77 -3.45
N ASP A 301 5.59 -14.59 -3.95
CA ASP A 301 5.91 -15.69 -4.85
C ASP A 301 6.57 -15.21 -6.14
N GLU A 302 6.06 -14.13 -6.75
CA GLU A 302 6.68 -13.51 -7.94
C GLU A 302 8.12 -13.05 -7.67
N ILE A 303 8.41 -12.53 -6.47
CA ILE A 303 9.77 -12.13 -6.06
C ILE A 303 10.68 -13.35 -5.90
N VAL A 304 10.23 -14.42 -5.22
CA VAL A 304 11.01 -15.67 -5.08
C VAL A 304 11.33 -16.22 -6.46
N ASP A 305 10.31 -16.34 -7.30
CA ASP A 305 10.42 -16.89 -8.65
C ASP A 305 11.37 -16.08 -9.52
N GLY A 306 11.26 -14.75 -9.51
CA GLY A 306 12.16 -13.88 -10.27
C GLY A 306 13.61 -14.02 -9.83
N ARG A 307 13.88 -14.00 -8.52
CA ARG A 307 15.23 -14.20 -7.98
C ARG A 307 15.80 -15.55 -8.38
N LYS A 308 15.01 -16.61 -8.26
CA LYS A 308 15.42 -17.96 -8.66
C LYS A 308 15.74 -18.03 -10.15
N ARG A 309 14.87 -17.50 -11.02
CA ARG A 309 15.09 -17.48 -12.48
C ARG A 309 16.39 -16.77 -12.84
N LEU A 310 16.69 -15.62 -12.22
CA LEU A 310 17.91 -14.87 -12.51
C LEU A 310 19.18 -15.57 -11.98
N LEU A 311 19.10 -16.25 -10.83
CA LEU A 311 20.20 -17.07 -10.31
C LEU A 311 20.47 -18.29 -11.18
N ASP A 312 19.42 -18.98 -11.65
CA ASP A 312 19.54 -20.13 -12.54
C ASP A 312 20.17 -19.73 -13.88
N MET A 313 19.76 -18.59 -14.44
CA MET A 313 20.39 -18.02 -15.65
C MET A 313 21.90 -17.77 -15.44
N CYS A 314 22.27 -17.24 -14.27
CA CYS A 314 23.67 -16.99 -13.92
C CYS A 314 24.48 -18.27 -13.70
N SER A 315 23.82 -19.38 -13.36
CA SER A 315 24.49 -20.66 -13.07
C SER A 315 24.71 -21.52 -14.33
N HIS A 316 24.07 -21.17 -15.45
CA HIS A 316 24.04 -21.98 -16.68
C HIS A 316 24.60 -21.30 -17.93
N MET A 317 25.15 -20.08 -17.82
CA MET A 317 25.90 -19.38 -18.89
C MET A 317 27.40 -19.55 -18.70
#